data_AF-A0A4P6EE50-F1
#
_entry.id   AF-A0A4P6EE50-F1
#
_cell.length_a   1.000
_cell.length_b   1.000
_cell.length_c   1.000
_cell.angle_alpha   90.00
_cell.angle_beta   90.00
_cell.angle_gamma   90.00
#
_symmetry.space_group_name_H-M   'P 1'
#
loop_
_entity.id
_entity.type
_entity.pdbx_description
1 polymer ?
#
loop_
_entity_poly.entity_id
_entity_poly.type
_entity_poly.pdbx_seq_one_letter_code
_entity_poly.pdbx_strand_id
1 'polypeptide(L)'
;MTILGTGDEGRLRAVLDSLGYDLEPSILIGGWATNARVGGEISHDIDLIITDQGLRRKLPERLTGYSENRLHSGGRKARGDADGVHVDAYFPYESKLGAKVLLDVGVLTRYVDPDFTVEGWLMLTLDAHIATKIAALIDRHATEKGRKDARELVALIDKGGDAARVVEVLYAATSGPKDDIASYVRETFEFIPKLAGLNQRDRRRYATLAREWIEEAELQAGHVR
;
A
#
# COMPACT_ATOMS: atom_id res chain seq x y z
N MET A 1 17.59 25.12 0.32
CA MET A 1 17.48 25.36 -1.15
C MET A 1 16.26 24.63 -1.62
N THR A 2 15.14 25.34 -1.74
CA THR A 2 13.82 24.77 -2.04
C THR A 2 13.73 24.56 -3.53
N ILE A 3 13.77 23.30 -3.98
CA ILE A 3 13.38 22.96 -5.35
C ILE A 3 11.85 23.03 -5.35
N LEU A 4 11.33 24.14 -5.86
CA LEU A 4 9.91 24.28 -6.19
C LEU A 4 9.58 23.20 -7.23
N GLY A 5 8.92 22.14 -6.80
CA GLY A 5 8.30 21.20 -7.72
C GLY A 5 7.39 21.97 -8.69
N THR A 6 7.48 21.64 -9.97
CA THR A 6 6.64 22.21 -11.04
C THR A 6 5.20 22.30 -10.57
N GLY A 7 4.54 23.46 -10.70
CA GLY A 7 3.40 23.89 -9.85
C GLY A 7 2.27 22.88 -9.56
N ASP A 8 2.11 21.83 -10.37
CA ASP A 8 1.22 20.70 -10.11
C ASP A 8 1.64 19.84 -8.89
N GLU A 9 2.93 19.54 -8.74
CA GLU A 9 3.43 18.77 -7.58
C GLU A 9 3.29 19.55 -6.27
N GLY A 10 3.52 20.87 -6.31
CA GLY A 10 3.33 21.76 -5.17
C GLY A 10 1.87 21.81 -4.73
N ARG A 11 0.93 21.88 -5.69
CA ARG A 11 -0.50 21.78 -5.42
C ARG A 11 -0.87 20.44 -4.80
N LEU A 12 -0.40 19.34 -5.38
CA LEU A 12 -0.67 17.99 -4.90
C LEU A 12 -0.20 17.79 -3.44
N ARG A 13 1.00 18.29 -3.09
CA ARG A 13 1.50 18.26 -1.71
C ARG A 13 0.67 19.12 -0.76
N ALA A 14 0.23 20.30 -1.19
CA ALA A 14 -0.63 21.17 -0.37
C ALA A 14 -2.00 20.53 -0.08
N VAL A 15 -2.56 19.81 -1.05
CA VAL A 15 -3.81 19.05 -0.85
C VAL A 15 -3.60 17.89 0.12
N LEU A 16 -2.50 17.14 -0.02
CA LEU A 16 -2.15 16.05 0.91
C LEU A 16 -2.01 16.56 2.35
N ASP A 17 -1.31 17.68 2.55
CA ASP A 17 -1.11 18.31 3.86
C ASP A 17 -2.44 18.80 4.47
N SER A 18 -3.24 19.54 3.70
CA SER A 18 -4.56 19.99 4.13
C SER A 18 -5.48 18.82 4.51
N LEU A 19 -5.49 17.74 3.72
CA LEU A 19 -6.27 16.55 4.06
C LEU A 19 -5.74 15.85 5.32
N GLY A 20 -4.42 15.82 5.51
CA GLY A 20 -3.79 15.26 6.69
C GLY A 20 -4.29 15.95 7.95
N TYR A 21 -4.29 17.28 7.94
CA TYR A 21 -4.82 18.09 9.05
C TYR A 21 -6.31 17.83 9.31
N ASP A 22 -7.14 17.74 8.26
CA ASP A 22 -8.59 17.56 8.43
C ASP A 22 -8.95 16.14 8.93
N LEU A 23 -8.14 15.15 8.55
CA LEU A 23 -8.40 13.73 8.74
C LEU A 23 -7.45 13.04 9.75
N GLU A 24 -6.65 13.79 10.50
CA GLU A 24 -5.78 13.23 11.54
C GLU A 24 -6.59 12.66 12.73
N PRO A 25 -6.26 11.45 13.24
CA PRO A 25 -5.26 10.52 12.73
C PRO A 25 -5.79 9.59 11.64
N SER A 26 -5.29 9.69 10.41
CA SER A 26 -5.53 8.71 9.34
C SER A 26 -4.20 8.14 8.85
N ILE A 27 -4.24 6.93 8.28
CA ILE A 27 -3.03 6.26 7.79
C ILE A 27 -2.93 6.47 6.28
N LEU A 28 -1.84 7.08 5.83
CA LEU A 28 -1.55 7.24 4.42
C LEU A 28 -1.00 5.94 3.83
N ILE A 29 -1.54 5.50 2.70
CA ILE A 29 -1.10 4.30 1.97
C ILE A 29 -0.86 4.63 0.49
N GLY A 30 -0.74 3.62 -0.37
CA GLY A 30 -0.71 3.83 -1.81
C GLY A 30 0.56 4.52 -2.32
N GLY A 31 0.45 5.30 -3.39
CA GLY A 31 1.62 5.89 -4.06
C GLY A 31 2.28 7.02 -3.25
N TRP A 32 1.50 7.79 -2.50
CA TRP A 32 2.02 8.85 -1.63
C TRP A 32 2.84 8.31 -0.46
N ALA A 33 2.38 7.22 0.16
CA ALA A 33 3.15 6.54 1.19
C ALA A 33 4.48 6.00 0.64
N THR A 34 4.51 5.48 -0.59
CA THR A 34 5.76 5.09 -1.25
C THR A 34 6.66 6.31 -1.46
N ASN A 35 6.14 7.40 -2.02
CA ASN A 35 6.92 8.62 -2.28
C ASN A 35 7.57 9.16 -0.99
N ALA A 36 6.84 9.16 0.12
CA ALA A 36 7.37 9.61 1.40
C ALA A 36 8.51 8.71 1.92
N ARG A 37 8.45 7.39 1.69
CA ARG A 37 9.45 6.44 2.20
C ARG A 37 10.71 6.36 1.35
N VAL A 38 10.56 6.36 0.03
CA VAL A 38 11.65 6.04 -0.92
C VAL A 38 11.75 7.00 -2.11
N GLY A 39 10.92 8.05 -2.15
CA GLY A 39 10.83 8.95 -3.31
C GLY A 39 10.14 8.30 -4.52
N GLY A 40 10.41 8.83 -5.71
CA GLY A 40 9.85 8.32 -6.97
C GLY A 40 8.65 9.13 -7.48
N GLU A 41 7.92 8.55 -8.45
CA GLU A 41 6.79 9.18 -9.13
C GLU A 41 5.64 9.50 -8.15
N ILE A 42 5.26 10.78 -8.04
CA ILE A 42 4.11 11.22 -7.24
C ILE A 42 2.81 10.64 -7.85
N SER A 43 1.91 10.18 -6.97
CA SER A 43 0.59 9.70 -7.38
C SER A 43 -0.37 10.86 -7.56
N HIS A 44 -1.21 10.80 -8.59
CA HIS A 44 -2.34 11.73 -8.75
C HIS A 44 -3.52 11.38 -7.84
N ASP A 45 -3.56 10.16 -7.30
CA ASP A 45 -4.59 9.69 -6.37
C ASP A 45 -4.00 9.63 -4.95
N ILE A 46 -4.79 9.97 -3.93
CA ILE A 46 -4.49 9.82 -2.50
C ILE A 46 -5.28 8.63 -1.95
N ASP A 47 -4.56 7.63 -1.43
CA ASP A 47 -5.15 6.46 -0.79
C ASP A 47 -4.91 6.53 0.72
N LEU A 48 -5.95 6.33 1.54
CA LEU A 48 -5.84 6.38 2.99
C LEU A 48 -6.72 5.35 3.71
N ILE A 49 -6.35 5.03 4.95
CA ILE A 49 -7.17 4.27 5.89
C ILE A 49 -7.67 5.24 6.96
N ILE A 50 -8.99 5.31 7.12
CA ILE A 50 -9.64 6.09 8.18
C ILE A 50 -9.62 5.29 9.47
N THR A 51 -9.03 5.82 10.54
CA THR A 51 -8.84 5.04 11.79
C THR A 51 -10.08 4.97 12.67
N ASP A 52 -11.01 5.92 12.56
CA ASP A 52 -12.23 5.96 13.39
C ASP A 52 -13.48 6.52 12.69
N GLN A 53 -14.65 6.31 13.31
CA GLN A 53 -15.94 6.72 12.74
C GLN A 53 -16.14 8.24 12.69
N GLY A 54 -15.56 9.00 13.62
CA GLY A 54 -15.64 10.46 13.63
C GLY A 54 -15.00 11.05 12.38
N LEU A 55 -13.84 10.53 11.98
CA LEU A 55 -13.16 10.93 10.75
C LEU A 55 -13.94 10.57 9.48
N ARG A 56 -14.57 9.39 9.43
CA ARG A 56 -15.45 9.01 8.30
C ARG A 56 -16.59 10.01 8.10
N ARG A 57 -17.14 10.59 9.18
CA ARG A 57 -18.22 11.59 9.10
C ARG A 57 -17.76 12.92 8.51
N LYS A 58 -16.45 13.23 8.54
CA LYS A 58 -15.89 14.42 7.90
C LYS A 58 -15.72 14.27 6.39
N LEU A 59 -15.67 13.04 5.87
CA LEU A 59 -15.43 12.80 4.43
C LEU A 59 -16.45 13.45 3.49
N PRO A 60 -17.77 13.42 3.76
CA PRO A 60 -18.75 14.09 2.89
C PRO A 60 -18.60 15.62 2.87
N GLU A 61 -18.06 16.21 3.94
CA GLU A 61 -17.80 17.65 4.03
C GLU A 61 -16.50 18.03 3.32
N ARG A 62 -15.49 17.15 3.39
CA ARG A 62 -14.16 17.40 2.82
C ARG A 62 -14.05 17.04 1.33
N LEU A 63 -14.81 16.04 0.87
CA LEU A 63 -14.72 15.49 -0.47
C LEU A 63 -15.90 15.90 -1.33
N THR A 64 -15.60 16.58 -2.44
CA THR A 64 -16.57 16.81 -3.51
C THR A 64 -16.85 15.49 -4.24
N GLY A 65 -18.09 15.27 -4.70
CA GLY A 65 -18.45 14.02 -5.37
C GLY A 65 -18.40 12.77 -4.49
N TYR A 66 -18.45 12.95 -3.16
CA TYR A 66 -18.40 11.86 -2.18
C TYR A 66 -19.37 10.73 -2.51
N SER A 67 -18.86 9.50 -2.56
CA SER A 67 -19.67 8.29 -2.64
C SER A 67 -19.04 7.12 -1.90
N GLU A 68 -19.86 6.30 -1.24
CA GLU A 68 -19.41 5.01 -0.71
C GLU A 68 -19.79 3.89 -1.67
N ASN A 69 -18.79 3.18 -2.19
CA ASN A 69 -18.99 2.11 -3.16
C ASN A 69 -18.61 0.77 -2.57
N ARG A 70 -19.29 -0.29 -3.04
CA ARG A 70 -18.89 -1.66 -2.74
C ARG A 70 -17.57 -1.99 -3.45
N LEU A 71 -16.64 -2.60 -2.72
CA LEU A 71 -15.39 -3.10 -3.27
C LEU A 71 -15.59 -4.47 -3.94
N HIS A 72 -14.82 -4.74 -4.99
CA HIS A 72 -14.75 -6.07 -5.60
C HIS A 72 -14.26 -7.15 -4.62
N SER A 73 -13.42 -6.77 -3.66
CA SER A 73 -12.94 -7.60 -2.54
C SER A 73 -13.98 -7.81 -1.42
N GLY A 74 -15.18 -7.27 -1.58
CA GLY A 74 -16.21 -7.23 -0.55
C GLY A 74 -16.03 -6.05 0.42
N GLY A 75 -17.15 -5.52 0.91
CA GLY A 75 -17.19 -4.37 1.81
C GLY A 75 -17.26 -3.03 1.10
N ARG A 76 -16.90 -1.93 1.78
CA ARG A 76 -17.05 -0.55 1.28
C ARG A 76 -15.77 0.25 1.38
N LYS A 77 -15.58 1.15 0.41
CA LYS A 77 -14.67 2.30 0.50
C LYS A 77 -15.43 3.58 0.16
N ALA A 78 -14.98 4.72 0.68
CA ALA A 78 -15.38 6.01 0.18
C ALA A 78 -14.45 6.46 -0.96
N ARG A 79 -14.99 7.25 -1.87
CA ARG A 79 -14.25 7.97 -2.89
C ARG A 79 -14.77 9.40 -3.02
N GLY A 80 -13.93 10.29 -3.51
CA GLY A 80 -14.31 11.64 -3.89
C GLY A 80 -13.11 12.47 -4.32
N ASP A 81 -13.30 13.77 -4.44
CA ASP A 81 -12.29 14.73 -4.89
C ASP A 81 -12.03 15.77 -3.81
N ALA A 82 -10.76 15.92 -3.42
CA ALA A 82 -10.29 17.02 -2.60
C ALA A 82 -9.51 17.99 -3.49
N ASP A 83 -10.06 19.18 -3.72
CA ASP A 83 -9.41 20.24 -4.51
C ASP A 83 -8.91 19.75 -5.89
N GLY A 84 -9.68 18.85 -6.52
CA GLY A 84 -9.39 18.25 -7.84
C GLY A 84 -8.45 17.05 -7.82
N VAL A 85 -8.13 16.51 -6.64
CA VAL A 85 -7.31 15.31 -6.44
C VAL A 85 -8.22 14.16 -6.01
N HIS A 86 -8.14 13.02 -6.69
CA HIS A 86 -8.92 11.84 -6.34
C HIS A 86 -8.46 11.26 -5.01
N VAL A 87 -9.41 10.96 -4.14
CA VAL A 87 -9.21 10.39 -2.81
C VAL A 87 -9.98 9.08 -2.70
N ASP A 88 -9.27 8.01 -2.33
CA ASP A 88 -9.83 6.71 -1.99
C ASP A 88 -9.61 6.45 -0.48
N ALA A 89 -10.72 6.35 0.27
CA ALA A 89 -10.69 6.16 1.72
C ALA A 89 -11.24 4.78 2.12
N TYR A 90 -10.39 4.00 2.77
CA TYR A 90 -10.66 2.65 3.22
C TYR A 90 -11.04 2.63 4.71
N PHE A 91 -11.97 1.74 5.07
CA PHE A 91 -12.56 1.66 6.40
C PHE A 91 -12.19 0.34 7.10
N PRO A 92 -11.65 0.37 8.33
CA PRO A 92 -11.44 -0.82 9.15
C PRO A 92 -12.70 -1.68 9.25
N TYR A 93 -12.52 -3.01 9.26
CA TYR A 93 -13.59 -4.03 9.33
C TYR A 93 -14.54 -4.09 8.12
N GLU A 94 -14.46 -3.13 7.19
CA GLU A 94 -15.25 -3.14 5.97
C GLU A 94 -14.37 -3.33 4.74
N SER A 95 -13.28 -2.59 4.62
CA SER A 95 -12.40 -2.60 3.45
C SER A 95 -11.39 -3.73 3.47
N LYS A 96 -11.12 -4.28 2.27
CA LYS A 96 -9.98 -5.17 2.01
C LYS A 96 -9.18 -4.68 0.81
N LEU A 97 -7.85 -4.69 0.93
CA LEU A 97 -6.93 -4.34 -0.16
C LEU A 97 -6.59 -5.57 -0.99
N GLY A 98 -6.68 -5.39 -2.31
CA GLY A 98 -6.54 -6.47 -3.29
C GLY A 98 -7.77 -7.38 -3.36
N ALA A 99 -8.01 -7.98 -4.51
CA ALA A 99 -9.12 -8.89 -4.79
C ALA A 99 -8.73 -10.36 -4.58
N LYS A 100 -7.45 -10.72 -4.71
CA LYS A 100 -6.94 -12.06 -4.37
C LYS A 100 -6.45 -12.16 -2.93
N VAL A 101 -5.52 -11.28 -2.55
CA VAL A 101 -4.88 -11.33 -1.22
C VAL A 101 -5.82 -10.86 -0.10
N LEU A 102 -6.78 -9.97 -0.40
CA LEU A 102 -7.85 -9.57 0.52
C LEU A 102 -7.35 -9.10 1.90
N LEU A 103 -6.38 -8.18 1.93
CA LEU A 103 -5.79 -7.67 3.18
C LEU A 103 -6.81 -6.82 3.94
N ASP A 104 -7.21 -7.28 5.13
CA ASP A 104 -8.11 -6.57 6.03
C ASP A 104 -7.45 -5.30 6.55
N VAL A 105 -8.04 -4.17 6.17
CA VAL A 105 -7.57 -2.84 6.56
C VAL A 105 -7.61 -2.63 8.08
N GLY A 106 -8.55 -3.27 8.79
CA GLY A 106 -8.62 -3.23 10.25
C GLY A 106 -7.52 -4.03 10.96
N VAL A 107 -6.88 -4.98 10.28
CA VAL A 107 -5.65 -5.61 10.80
C VAL A 107 -4.44 -4.71 10.50
N LEU A 108 -4.39 -4.10 9.32
CA LEU A 108 -3.29 -3.19 8.93
C LEU A 108 -3.14 -2.00 9.88
N THR A 109 -4.21 -1.52 10.53
CA THR A 109 -4.12 -0.43 11.53
C THR A 109 -3.28 -0.78 12.76
N ARG A 110 -2.96 -2.06 12.98
CA ARG A 110 -2.05 -2.51 14.05
C ARG A 110 -0.57 -2.40 13.67
N TYR A 111 -0.29 -2.23 12.37
CA TYR A 111 1.05 -2.12 11.82
C TYR A 111 1.37 -0.67 11.45
N VAL A 112 1.07 0.28 12.35
CA VAL A 112 1.48 1.68 12.21
C VAL A 112 2.90 1.85 12.71
N ASP A 113 3.71 2.57 11.96
CA ASP A 113 5.09 2.93 12.28
C ASP A 113 5.09 4.05 13.33
N PRO A 114 5.50 3.78 14.59
CA PRO A 114 5.46 4.79 15.65
C PRO A 114 6.49 5.90 15.44
N ASP A 115 7.54 5.65 14.64
CA ASP A 115 8.67 6.54 14.47
C ASP A 115 8.63 7.28 13.11
N PHE A 116 7.57 7.09 12.32
CA PHE A 116 7.45 7.68 10.99
C PHE A 116 6.04 8.21 10.70
N THR A 117 5.91 9.53 10.69
CA THR A 117 4.70 10.27 10.27
C THR A 117 5.05 11.28 9.18
N VAL A 118 4.06 11.70 8.41
CA VAL A 118 4.23 12.65 7.30
C VAL A 118 3.06 13.63 7.32
N GLU A 119 3.30 14.91 7.62
CA GLU A 119 2.27 15.98 7.50
C GLU A 119 0.90 15.60 8.12
N GLY A 120 0.88 15.16 9.39
CA GLY A 120 -0.33 14.72 10.10
C GLY A 120 -0.81 13.29 9.78
N TRP A 121 -0.19 12.61 8.81
CA TRP A 121 -0.50 11.23 8.47
C TRP A 121 0.30 10.23 9.30
N LEU A 122 -0.41 9.24 9.83
CA LEU A 122 0.20 7.99 10.28
C LEU A 122 0.66 7.20 9.05
N MET A 123 1.69 6.36 9.23
CA MET A 123 2.23 5.53 8.16
C MET A 123 2.21 4.07 8.59
N LEU A 124 1.87 3.15 7.68
CA LEU A 124 2.11 1.73 7.92
C LEU A 124 3.61 1.47 8.04
N THR A 125 4.04 0.51 8.86
CA THR A 125 5.43 0.02 8.86
C THR A 125 5.89 -0.33 7.45
N LEU A 126 7.19 -0.30 7.19
CA LEU A 126 7.74 -0.62 5.88
C LEU A 126 7.21 -1.97 5.36
N ASP A 127 7.19 -2.98 6.23
CA ASP A 127 6.78 -4.34 5.91
C ASP A 127 5.29 -4.42 5.57
N ALA A 128 4.43 -3.73 6.34
CA ALA A 128 3.00 -3.68 6.06
C ALA A 128 2.70 -2.90 4.77
N HIS A 129 3.44 -1.82 4.49
CA HIS A 129 3.32 -1.10 3.23
C HIS A 129 3.72 -1.99 2.03
N ILE A 130 4.79 -2.77 2.15
CA ILE A 130 5.18 -3.75 1.12
C ILE A 130 4.06 -4.77 0.90
N ALA A 131 3.44 -5.30 1.97
CA ALA A 131 2.30 -6.21 1.85
C ALA A 131 1.15 -5.58 1.03
N THR A 132 0.84 -4.29 1.24
CA THR A 132 -0.19 -3.62 0.42
C THR A 132 0.19 -3.54 -1.07
N LYS A 133 1.48 -3.39 -1.38
CA LYS A 133 1.98 -3.33 -2.77
C LYS A 133 2.03 -4.71 -3.42
N ILE A 134 2.28 -5.76 -2.66
CA ILE A 134 2.11 -7.15 -3.10
C ILE A 134 0.66 -7.39 -3.54
N ALA A 135 -0.30 -7.06 -2.68
CA ALA A 135 -1.72 -7.22 -2.99
C ALA A 135 -2.13 -6.46 -4.26
N ALA A 136 -1.65 -5.21 -4.42
CA ALA A 136 -1.90 -4.43 -5.62
C ALA A 136 -1.27 -5.05 -6.88
N LEU A 137 0.00 -5.45 -6.82
CA LEU A 137 0.72 -6.01 -7.97
C LEU A 137 0.06 -7.30 -8.47
N ILE A 138 -0.31 -8.21 -7.57
CA ILE A 138 -0.95 -9.49 -7.93
C ILE A 138 -2.21 -9.28 -8.77
N ASP A 139 -3.03 -8.28 -8.43
CA ASP A 139 -4.25 -7.98 -9.16
C ASP A 139 -4.01 -7.30 -10.50
N ARG A 140 -3.00 -6.42 -10.58
CA ARG A 140 -2.83 -5.50 -11.72
C ARG A 140 -1.52 -5.64 -12.50
N HIS A 141 -0.82 -6.76 -12.34
CA HIS A 141 0.47 -7.06 -12.99
C HIS A 141 0.48 -6.83 -14.52
N ALA A 142 -0.65 -7.02 -15.21
CA ALA A 142 -0.78 -6.83 -16.65
C ALA A 142 -1.02 -5.37 -17.09
N THR A 143 -0.98 -4.40 -16.17
CA THR A 143 -1.31 -2.99 -16.43
C THR A 143 -0.10 -2.06 -16.24
N GLU A 144 -0.21 -0.80 -16.67
CA GLU A 144 0.79 0.23 -16.39
C GLU A 144 0.94 0.48 -14.88
N LYS A 145 -0.17 0.48 -14.14
CA LYS A 145 -0.16 0.57 -12.66
C LYS A 145 0.63 -0.60 -12.05
N GLY A 146 0.56 -1.80 -12.65
CA GLY A 146 1.35 -2.96 -12.21
C GLY A 146 2.85 -2.79 -12.45
N ARG A 147 3.26 -2.16 -13.56
CA ARG A 147 4.67 -1.79 -13.78
C ARG A 147 5.16 -0.79 -12.75
N LYS A 148 4.33 0.18 -12.38
CA LYS A 148 4.63 1.13 -11.32
C LYS A 148 4.83 0.41 -9.97
N ASP A 149 3.89 -0.44 -9.56
CA ASP A 149 4.02 -1.20 -8.30
C ASP A 149 5.26 -2.08 -8.27
N ALA A 150 5.63 -2.72 -9.38
CA ALA A 150 6.84 -3.51 -9.41
C ALA A 150 8.10 -2.66 -9.14
N ARG A 151 8.17 -1.43 -9.66
CA ARG A 151 9.28 -0.49 -9.35
C ARG A 151 9.24 -0.02 -7.90
N GLU A 152 8.05 0.28 -7.39
CA GLU A 152 7.86 0.70 -6.00
C GLU A 152 8.23 -0.42 -5.02
N LEU A 153 7.82 -1.66 -5.27
CA LEU A 153 8.21 -2.85 -4.51
C LEU A 153 9.73 -3.02 -4.48
N VAL A 154 10.40 -2.84 -5.62
CA VAL A 154 11.86 -2.91 -5.67
C VAL A 154 12.49 -1.86 -4.74
N ALA A 155 12.02 -0.62 -4.81
CA ALA A 155 12.55 0.46 -3.98
C ALA A 155 12.29 0.22 -2.48
N LEU A 156 11.11 -0.31 -2.11
CA LEU A 156 10.75 -0.59 -0.73
C LEU A 156 11.51 -1.81 -0.16
N ILE A 157 11.65 -2.89 -0.93
CA ILE A 157 12.44 -4.06 -0.55
C ILE A 157 13.90 -3.64 -0.34
N ASP A 158 14.46 -2.85 -1.27
CA ASP A 158 15.83 -2.34 -1.20
C ASP A 158 16.07 -1.37 -0.04
N LYS A 159 15.02 -0.71 0.45
CA LYS A 159 15.06 0.15 1.64
C LYS A 159 15.24 -0.64 2.93
N GLY A 160 15.00 -1.96 2.90
CA GLY A 160 15.18 -2.87 4.03
C GLY A 160 13.93 -3.64 4.43
N GLY A 161 13.06 -4.01 3.48
CA GLY A 161 11.89 -4.84 3.77
C GLY A 161 12.31 -6.24 4.24
N ASP A 162 11.77 -6.67 5.38
CA ASP A 162 12.13 -7.94 6.01
C ASP A 162 11.17 -9.07 5.60
N ALA A 163 11.72 -10.20 5.15
CA ALA A 163 10.92 -11.32 4.65
C ALA A 163 9.92 -11.83 5.69
N ALA A 164 10.40 -12.05 6.93
CA ALA A 164 9.59 -12.64 8.00
C ALA A 164 8.46 -11.71 8.40
N ARG A 165 8.72 -10.41 8.54
CA ARG A 165 7.70 -9.41 8.90
C ARG A 165 6.69 -9.17 7.79
N VAL A 166 7.12 -9.12 6.53
CA VAL A 166 6.17 -8.94 5.42
C VAL A 166 5.25 -10.15 5.31
N VAL A 167 5.81 -11.37 5.42
CA VAL A 167 5.03 -12.61 5.43
C VAL A 167 4.08 -12.67 6.64
N GLU A 168 4.55 -12.25 7.81
CA GLU A 168 3.71 -12.15 9.02
C GLU A 168 2.49 -11.25 8.76
N VAL A 169 2.69 -10.06 8.18
CA VAL A 169 1.59 -9.15 7.83
C VAL A 169 0.63 -9.79 6.84
N LEU A 170 1.14 -10.48 5.81
CA LEU A 170 0.29 -11.18 4.84
C LEU A 170 -0.60 -12.23 5.53
N TYR A 171 -0.04 -13.04 6.43
CA TYR A 171 -0.78 -14.05 7.20
C TYR A 171 -1.78 -13.45 8.19
N ALA A 172 -1.40 -12.35 8.85
CA ALA A 172 -2.24 -11.70 9.84
C ALA A 172 -3.43 -10.99 9.19
N ALA A 173 -3.20 -10.30 8.06
CA ALA A 173 -4.20 -9.45 7.43
C ALA A 173 -5.02 -10.15 6.34
N THR A 174 -4.56 -11.25 5.74
CA THR A 174 -5.34 -11.91 4.69
C THR A 174 -6.69 -12.40 5.22
N SER A 175 -7.75 -12.03 4.51
CA SER A 175 -9.06 -12.69 4.63
C SER A 175 -9.28 -13.74 3.53
N GLY A 176 -8.30 -13.95 2.66
CA GLY A 176 -8.28 -15.02 1.65
C GLY A 176 -7.72 -16.33 2.21
N PRO A 177 -7.55 -17.35 1.36
CA PRO A 177 -6.94 -18.62 1.77
C PRO A 177 -5.47 -18.40 2.18
N LYS A 178 -5.13 -18.76 3.41
CA LYS A 178 -3.77 -18.62 3.95
C LYS A 178 -2.76 -19.51 3.24
N ASP A 179 -3.19 -20.66 2.73
CA ASP A 179 -2.35 -21.59 1.97
C ASP A 179 -1.86 -20.98 0.64
N ASP A 180 -2.51 -19.92 0.14
CA ASP A 180 -2.10 -19.25 -1.10
C ASP A 180 -0.97 -18.23 -0.89
N ILE A 181 -0.61 -17.86 0.34
CA ILE A 181 0.36 -16.79 0.61
C ILE A 181 1.72 -17.08 -0.03
N ALA A 182 2.23 -18.30 0.10
CA ALA A 182 3.49 -18.69 -0.54
C ALA A 182 3.42 -18.56 -2.08
N SER A 183 2.25 -18.83 -2.68
CA SER A 183 2.02 -18.62 -4.11
C SER A 183 2.01 -17.13 -4.47
N TYR A 184 1.35 -16.27 -3.68
CA TYR A 184 1.35 -14.82 -3.92
C TYR A 184 2.75 -14.20 -3.80
N VAL A 185 3.55 -14.66 -2.83
CA VAL A 185 4.96 -14.26 -2.72
C VAL A 185 5.74 -14.70 -3.95
N ARG A 186 5.58 -15.95 -4.39
CA ARG A 186 6.22 -16.48 -5.60
C ARG A 186 5.85 -15.68 -6.86
N GLU A 187 4.55 -15.46 -7.10
CA GLU A 187 4.04 -14.66 -8.23
C GLU A 187 4.63 -13.24 -8.22
N THR A 188 4.70 -12.60 -7.06
CA THR A 188 5.30 -11.27 -6.90
C THR A 188 6.75 -11.25 -7.42
N PHE A 189 7.57 -12.21 -7.00
CA PHE A 189 8.96 -12.31 -7.43
C PHE A 189 9.14 -12.79 -8.88
N GLU A 190 8.14 -13.45 -9.48
CA GLU A 190 8.11 -13.74 -10.91
C GLU A 190 7.81 -12.49 -11.74
N PHE A 191 6.97 -11.60 -11.23
CA PHE A 191 6.57 -10.36 -11.91
C PHE A 191 7.63 -9.26 -11.82
N ILE A 192 8.22 -9.03 -10.65
CA ILE A 192 9.16 -7.93 -10.40
C ILE A 192 10.28 -7.82 -11.46
N PRO A 193 11.05 -8.88 -11.78
CA PRO A 193 12.16 -8.80 -12.72
C PRO A 193 11.78 -8.27 -14.11
N LYS A 194 10.58 -8.63 -14.58
CA LYS A 194 10.07 -8.26 -15.90
C LYS A 194 9.47 -6.86 -15.88
N LEU A 195 8.62 -6.58 -14.89
CA LEU A 195 7.82 -5.35 -14.83
C LEU A 195 8.61 -4.14 -14.33
N ALA A 196 9.56 -4.34 -13.42
CA ALA A 196 10.45 -3.28 -12.94
C ALA A 196 11.65 -3.04 -13.88
N GLY A 197 11.84 -3.87 -14.91
CA GLY A 197 12.95 -3.73 -15.85
C GLY A 197 14.33 -4.02 -15.24
N LEU A 198 14.42 -4.99 -14.33
CA LEU A 198 15.67 -5.30 -13.62
C LEU A 198 16.77 -5.76 -14.59
N ASN A 199 17.99 -5.26 -14.38
CA ASN A 199 19.18 -5.71 -15.09
C ASN A 199 19.63 -7.11 -14.62
N GLN A 200 20.62 -7.71 -15.29
CA GLN A 200 21.07 -9.07 -14.98
C GLN A 200 21.58 -9.24 -13.53
N ARG A 201 22.26 -8.23 -12.99
CA ARG A 201 22.77 -8.27 -11.61
C ARG A 201 21.61 -8.28 -10.61
N ASP A 202 20.66 -7.37 -10.78
CA ASP A 202 19.51 -7.24 -9.89
C ASP A 202 18.61 -8.47 -10.00
N ARG A 203 18.43 -9.05 -11.19
CA ARG A 203 17.71 -10.32 -11.37
C ARG A 203 18.30 -11.45 -10.53
N ARG A 204 19.63 -11.57 -10.43
CA ARG A 204 20.27 -12.59 -9.59
C ARG A 204 20.04 -12.33 -8.10
N ARG A 205 20.10 -11.06 -7.68
CA ARG A 205 19.78 -10.67 -6.30
C ARG A 205 18.33 -11.02 -5.95
N TYR A 206 17.39 -10.60 -6.79
CA TYR A 206 15.96 -10.87 -6.60
C TYR A 206 15.61 -12.36 -6.67
N ALA A 207 16.35 -13.18 -7.44
CA ALA A 207 16.19 -14.63 -7.39
C ALA A 207 16.67 -15.25 -6.07
N THR A 208 17.54 -14.57 -5.32
CA THR A 208 17.97 -15.01 -3.98
C THR A 208 16.93 -14.58 -2.94
N LEU A 209 16.49 -13.32 -2.99
CA LEU A 209 15.40 -12.83 -2.14
C LEU A 209 14.11 -13.64 -2.35
N ALA A 210 13.79 -14.02 -3.59
CA ALA A 210 12.63 -14.84 -3.88
C ALA A 210 12.68 -16.17 -3.12
N ARG A 211 13.83 -16.84 -3.06
CA ARG A 211 13.99 -18.10 -2.33
C ARG A 211 13.77 -17.89 -0.83
N GLU A 212 14.43 -16.90 -0.26
CA GLU A 212 14.29 -16.52 1.15
C GLU A 212 12.83 -16.24 1.53
N TRP A 213 12.13 -15.42 0.75
CA TRP A 213 10.75 -15.03 1.05
C TRP A 213 9.76 -16.17 0.87
N ILE A 214 9.98 -17.04 -0.11
CA ILE A 214 9.14 -18.23 -0.32
C ILE A 214 9.37 -19.25 0.80
N GLU A 215 10.63 -19.51 1.18
CA GLU A 215 10.99 -20.39 2.30
C GLU A 215 10.38 -19.88 3.61
N GLU A 216 10.42 -18.57 3.85
CA GLU A 216 9.81 -17.95 5.02
C GLU A 216 8.27 -18.09 5.01
N ALA A 217 7.62 -17.89 3.87
CA ALA A 217 6.18 -18.11 3.72
C ALA A 217 5.79 -19.58 3.99
N GLU A 218 6.54 -20.53 3.46
CA GLU A 218 6.32 -21.96 3.69
C GLU A 218 6.57 -22.35 5.17
N LEU A 219 7.59 -21.77 5.80
CA LEU A 219 7.90 -21.97 7.21
C LEU A 219 6.79 -21.44 8.12
N GLN A 220 6.31 -20.23 7.88
CA GLN A 220 5.21 -19.65 8.68
C GLN A 220 3.88 -20.37 8.43
N ALA A 221 3.62 -20.89 7.24
CA ALA A 221 2.45 -21.75 6.97
C ALA A 221 2.37 -22.95 7.94
N GLY A 222 3.52 -23.53 8.29
CA GLY A 222 3.63 -24.63 9.25
C GLY A 222 3.35 -24.24 10.71
N HIS A 223 3.57 -22.97 11.07
CA HIS A 223 3.35 -22.44 12.41
C HIS A 223 1.93 -21.87 12.63
N VAL A 224 1.17 -21.66 11.55
CA VAL A 224 -0.18 -21.06 11.57
C VAL A 224 -1.30 -22.12 11.65
N ARG A 225 -0.95 -23.41 11.77
CA ARG A 225 -1.90 -24.53 11.94
C ARG A 225 -2.31 -24.78 13.38
#